data_AF-A0A356NL26-F1
#
_entry.id   AF-A0A356NL26-F1
#
_cell.length_a   1.000
_cell.length_b   1.000
_cell.length_c   1.000
_cell.angle_alpha   90.00
_cell.angle_beta   90.00
_cell.angle_gamma   90.00
#
_symmetry.space_group_name_H-M   'P 1'
#
loop_
_entity.id
_entity.type
_entity.pdbx_description
1 polymer ?
#
loop_
_entity_poly.entity_id
_entity_poly.type
_entity_poly.pdbx_seq_one_letter_code
_entity_poly.pdbx_strand_id
1 'polypeptide(L)'
;MKNIWILLCVVAACSATAGTVRVIEDFEYADAEELLFDWEPSTGAIPSLSTEVAAGSEGATSMQIDLSFPSAAWVTQSITGPLLNEIFSIEPEQYISLRLKGDPAFEAADFRNIYLYVYDDWGDFARWGTQVPATDGWQVINFGGGDFQFPWNASGEIDMTYLSKIAIFQYGSQAAIDPYEATIYVDDIEIRDEPLIDFAAPSAPLSVIDDFEEYPNSEALRDYYSYENSWHPSVTVASIESPAPQGEQCLRLDIDFPSGQYPWGSVRSPVLEPFSLPDEGVITLKMKGDAGLTEVADSGTNFWLSFYD
;
A
#
# COMPACT_ATOMS: atom_id res chain seq x y z
N MET A 1 54.94 13.21 17.42
CA MET A 1 53.72 13.99 17.72
C MET A 1 52.54 13.19 17.19
N LYS A 2 51.69 12.68 18.07
CA LYS A 2 50.49 11.91 17.73
C LYS A 2 49.33 12.89 17.71
N ASN A 3 48.69 13.07 16.56
CA ASN A 3 47.47 13.84 16.45
C ASN A 3 46.31 12.91 16.77
N ILE A 4 45.59 13.22 17.84
CA ILE A 4 44.31 12.60 18.19
C ILE A 4 43.25 13.42 17.46
N TRP A 5 42.53 12.79 16.54
CA TRP A 5 41.30 13.34 15.99
C TRP A 5 40.15 12.81 16.84
N ILE A 6 39.51 13.69 17.60
CA ILE A 6 38.22 13.42 18.21
C ILE A 6 37.19 13.73 17.13
N LEU A 7 36.62 12.70 16.53
CA LEU A 7 35.41 12.85 15.72
C LEU A 7 34.26 13.06 16.71
N LEU A 8 33.80 14.30 16.83
CA LEU A 8 32.54 14.60 17.49
C LEU A 8 31.45 14.07 16.55
N CYS A 9 30.87 12.91 16.85
CA CYS A 9 29.60 12.52 16.26
C CYS A 9 28.55 13.52 16.74
N VAL A 10 28.31 14.56 15.94
CA VAL A 10 27.02 15.23 15.97
C VAL A 10 26.06 14.19 15.40
N VAL A 11 25.36 13.49 16.29
CA VAL A 11 24.10 12.86 15.93
C VAL A 11 23.25 14.04 15.48
N ALA A 12 23.23 14.31 14.18
CA ALA A 12 22.10 14.97 13.59
C ALA A 12 20.96 14.00 13.87
N ALA A 13 20.24 14.24 14.96
CA ALA A 13 18.88 13.79 15.04
C ALA A 13 18.27 14.32 13.76
N CYS A 14 18.06 13.44 12.79
CA CYS A 14 17.10 13.67 11.75
C CYS A 14 15.79 13.73 12.53
N SER A 15 15.49 14.90 13.09
CA SER A 15 14.12 15.25 13.40
C SER A 15 13.48 15.31 12.03
N ALA A 16 12.99 14.15 11.56
CA ALA A 16 11.83 14.13 10.72
C ALA A 16 10.86 15.06 11.44
N THR A 17 10.59 16.22 10.86
CA THR A 17 9.35 16.93 11.19
C THR A 17 8.29 15.87 11.05
N ALA A 18 7.74 15.41 12.18
CA ALA A 18 6.69 14.42 12.17
C ALA A 18 5.64 14.96 11.20
N GLY A 19 5.44 14.24 10.08
CA GLY A 19 4.39 14.59 9.13
C GLY A 19 3.09 14.76 9.89
N THR A 20 2.27 15.70 9.47
CA THR A 20 0.97 15.88 10.10
C THR A 20 0.16 14.61 9.85
N VAL A 21 -0.28 13.96 10.93
CA VAL A 21 -1.22 12.84 10.88
C VAL A 21 -2.56 13.35 11.37
N ARG A 22 -3.60 13.09 10.58
CA ARG A 22 -4.98 13.34 10.97
C ARG A 22 -5.75 12.02 10.90
N VAL A 23 -6.20 11.53 12.04
CA VAL A 23 -7.14 10.41 12.11
C VAL A 23 -8.51 10.88 11.63
N ILE A 24 -9.08 10.15 10.67
CA ILE A 24 -10.44 10.32 10.19
C ILE A 24 -11.37 9.35 10.91
N GLU A 25 -10.92 8.10 11.09
CA GLU A 25 -11.65 7.04 11.78
C GLU A 25 -10.65 6.00 12.32
N ASP A 26 -10.77 5.67 13.60
CA ASP A 26 -9.98 4.65 14.32
C ASP A 26 -10.85 3.54 14.93
N PHE A 27 -12.18 3.60 14.71
CA PHE A 27 -13.17 2.64 15.15
C PHE A 27 -13.20 2.38 16.66
N GLU A 28 -12.78 3.33 17.49
CA GLU A 28 -12.79 3.22 18.96
C GLU A 28 -14.18 3.50 19.58
N TYR A 29 -15.18 2.75 19.11
CA TYR A 29 -16.56 2.78 19.60
C TYR A 29 -16.70 2.06 20.95
N ALA A 30 -17.64 2.51 21.80
CA ALA A 30 -17.86 1.86 23.10
C ALA A 30 -18.43 0.44 22.97
N ASP A 31 -19.27 0.23 21.95
CA ASP A 31 -19.86 -1.07 21.61
C ASP A 31 -20.36 -1.11 20.15
N ALA A 32 -20.82 -2.29 19.73
CA ALA A 32 -21.36 -2.49 18.39
C ALA A 32 -22.68 -1.75 18.11
N GLU A 33 -23.43 -1.34 19.16
CA GLU A 33 -24.67 -0.57 18.97
C GLU A 33 -24.33 0.87 18.57
N GLU A 34 -23.29 1.46 19.16
CA GLU A 34 -22.78 2.78 18.77
C GLU A 34 -22.23 2.78 17.34
N LEU A 35 -21.42 1.76 16.97
CA LEU A 35 -20.94 1.60 15.60
C LEU A 35 -22.11 1.56 14.59
N LEU A 36 -23.14 0.73 14.88
CA LEU A 36 -24.31 0.58 14.01
C LEU A 36 -25.27 1.77 14.05
N PHE A 37 -25.14 2.67 15.02
CA PHE A 37 -25.85 3.94 15.05
C PHE A 37 -25.25 4.94 14.05
N ASP A 38 -23.92 4.95 13.94
CA ASP A 38 -23.19 5.89 13.09
C ASP A 38 -22.98 5.38 11.66
N TRP A 39 -22.76 4.07 11.49
CA TRP A 39 -22.47 3.44 10.20
C TRP A 39 -23.69 2.72 9.64
N GLU A 40 -24.13 3.14 8.45
CA GLU A 40 -25.30 2.60 7.75
C GLU A 40 -24.88 1.55 6.70
N PRO A 41 -25.10 0.25 6.94
CA PRO A 41 -24.79 -0.79 5.98
C PRO A 41 -25.87 -0.96 4.91
N SER A 42 -25.42 -1.29 3.70
CA SER A 42 -26.27 -1.80 2.62
C SER A 42 -26.68 -3.26 2.86
N THR A 43 -27.58 -3.78 2.01
CA THR A 43 -27.97 -5.20 2.08
C THR A 43 -26.77 -6.12 1.77
N GLY A 44 -26.49 -7.05 2.69
CA GLY A 44 -25.45 -8.06 2.54
C GLY A 44 -24.14 -7.74 3.26
N ALA A 45 -23.96 -6.52 3.75
CA ALA A 45 -22.86 -6.13 4.62
C ALA A 45 -23.33 -6.04 6.08
N ILE A 46 -22.57 -6.60 7.01
CA ILE A 46 -22.86 -6.58 8.43
C ILE A 46 -21.61 -6.10 9.17
N PRO A 47 -21.50 -4.80 9.52
CA PRO A 47 -20.41 -4.28 10.31
C PRO A 47 -20.56 -4.68 11.78
N SER A 48 -19.43 -4.91 12.43
CA SER A 48 -19.33 -5.16 13.86
C SER A 48 -17.98 -4.70 14.38
N LEU A 49 -17.90 -4.45 15.68
CA LEU A 49 -16.66 -4.07 16.34
C LEU A 49 -15.85 -5.33 16.68
N SER A 50 -14.58 -5.36 16.28
CA SER A 50 -13.66 -6.48 16.55
C SER A 50 -12.48 -6.02 17.39
N THR A 51 -11.96 -6.90 18.25
CA THR A 51 -10.69 -6.68 18.97
C THR A 51 -9.48 -7.16 18.18
N GLU A 52 -9.69 -7.61 16.94
CA GLU A 52 -8.61 -7.92 16.02
C GLU A 52 -8.11 -6.63 15.39
N VAL A 53 -6.89 -6.23 15.74
CA VAL A 53 -6.26 -5.00 15.26
C VAL A 53 -4.89 -5.31 14.65
N ALA A 54 -4.46 -4.48 13.72
CA ALA A 54 -3.17 -4.63 13.08
C ALA A 54 -2.01 -4.36 14.05
N ALA A 55 -0.88 -5.01 13.83
CA ALA A 55 0.35 -4.67 14.53
C ALA A 55 0.79 -3.25 14.15
N GLY A 56 0.78 -2.32 15.10
CA GLY A 56 1.12 -0.91 14.87
C GLY A 56 -0.06 0.05 14.95
N SER A 57 -1.31 -0.47 15.04
CA SER A 57 -2.45 0.36 15.44
C SER A 57 -2.28 0.84 16.89
N GLU A 58 -2.69 2.08 17.16
CA GLU A 58 -2.73 2.63 18.53
C GLU A 58 -4.03 2.27 19.26
N GLY A 59 -5.06 1.84 18.51
CA GLY A 59 -6.38 1.45 18.98
C GLY A 59 -6.44 0.05 19.58
N ALA A 60 -7.61 -0.28 20.14
CA ALA A 60 -7.95 -1.59 20.68
C ALA A 60 -8.97 -2.33 19.82
N THR A 61 -9.61 -1.64 18.88
CA THR A 61 -10.68 -2.20 18.05
C THR A 61 -10.58 -1.79 16.60
N SER A 62 -11.14 -2.61 15.72
CA SER A 62 -11.30 -2.31 14.29
C SER A 62 -12.74 -2.59 13.85
N MET A 63 -13.13 -2.12 12.67
CA MET A 63 -14.39 -2.53 12.06
C MET A 63 -14.21 -3.83 11.28
N GLN A 64 -14.86 -4.89 11.75
CA GLN A 64 -15.09 -6.12 10.98
C GLN A 64 -16.35 -5.97 10.14
N ILE A 65 -16.31 -6.45 8.89
CA ILE A 65 -17.45 -6.46 7.99
C ILE A 65 -17.63 -7.86 7.42
N ASP A 66 -18.73 -8.50 7.78
CA ASP A 66 -19.15 -9.75 7.14
C ASP A 66 -19.97 -9.44 5.88
N LEU A 67 -19.56 -10.03 4.76
CA LEU A 67 -20.09 -9.74 3.43
C LEU A 67 -20.66 -11.01 2.81
N SER A 68 -21.88 -10.95 2.27
CA SER A 68 -22.53 -12.09 1.60
C SER A 68 -22.83 -11.79 0.13
N PHE A 69 -22.05 -12.35 -0.79
CA PHE A 69 -22.22 -12.12 -2.23
C PHE A 69 -23.07 -13.24 -2.88
N PRO A 70 -24.26 -12.91 -3.43
CA PRO A 70 -25.03 -13.86 -4.22
C PRO A 70 -24.38 -14.07 -5.60
N SER A 71 -24.83 -15.10 -6.33
CA SER A 71 -24.42 -15.36 -7.71
C SER A 71 -25.00 -14.31 -8.67
N ALA A 72 -24.37 -13.14 -8.73
CA ALA A 72 -24.69 -12.06 -9.65
C ALA A 72 -23.44 -11.23 -9.97
N ALA A 73 -23.40 -10.71 -11.19
CA ALA A 73 -22.34 -9.82 -11.65
C ALA A 73 -22.45 -8.44 -10.99
N TRP A 74 -21.31 -7.84 -10.66
CA TRP A 74 -21.18 -6.47 -10.14
C TRP A 74 -21.93 -6.22 -8.83
N VAL A 75 -22.15 -7.25 -8.00
CA VAL A 75 -22.70 -7.04 -6.67
C VAL A 75 -21.76 -6.13 -5.89
N THR A 76 -22.32 -5.04 -5.38
CA THR A 76 -21.61 -4.07 -4.56
C THR A 76 -22.32 -3.98 -3.23
N GLN A 77 -21.56 -3.99 -2.15
CA GLN A 77 -22.04 -3.74 -0.80
C GLN A 77 -21.28 -2.56 -0.25
N SER A 78 -21.96 -1.71 0.50
CA SER A 78 -21.37 -0.54 1.12
C SER A 78 -21.72 -0.43 2.60
N ILE A 79 -20.89 0.32 3.31
CA ILE A 79 -21.17 0.83 4.64
C ILE A 79 -20.81 2.29 4.63
N THR A 80 -21.78 3.12 5.00
CA THR A 80 -21.68 4.57 4.90
C THR A 80 -21.54 5.14 6.30
N GLY A 81 -20.45 5.84 6.57
CA GLY A 81 -20.20 6.43 7.89
C GLY A 81 -21.08 7.65 8.17
N PRO A 82 -20.95 8.25 9.37
CA PRO A 82 -21.70 9.44 9.75
C PRO A 82 -21.16 10.69 9.04
N LEU A 83 -21.88 11.80 9.17
CA LEU A 83 -21.29 13.11 8.93
C LEU A 83 -20.25 13.37 10.03
N LEU A 84 -19.02 13.68 9.64
CA LEU A 84 -17.95 13.98 10.58
C LEU A 84 -18.18 15.33 11.24
N ASN A 85 -17.83 15.43 12.52
CA ASN A 85 -17.98 16.67 13.30
C ASN A 85 -17.05 17.79 12.82
N GLU A 86 -15.96 17.44 12.14
CA GLU A 86 -15.00 18.38 11.58
C GLU A 86 -14.80 18.09 10.09
N ILE A 87 -14.93 19.13 9.28
CA ILE A 87 -14.55 19.07 7.87
C ILE A 87 -13.06 18.80 7.71
N PHE A 88 -12.70 18.16 6.61
CA PHE A 88 -11.33 17.85 6.29
C PHE A 88 -10.99 18.17 4.84
N SER A 89 -9.70 18.30 4.58
CA SER A 89 -9.15 18.50 3.25
C SER A 89 -8.11 17.43 2.98
N ILE A 90 -7.94 17.09 1.71
CA ILE A 90 -6.86 16.22 1.24
C ILE A 90 -6.12 16.99 0.16
N GLU A 91 -4.85 17.29 0.43
CA GLU A 91 -3.98 17.90 -0.57
C GLU A 91 -3.45 16.83 -1.55
N PRO A 92 -3.17 17.17 -2.82
CA PRO A 92 -2.70 16.20 -3.81
C PRO A 92 -1.43 15.44 -3.42
N GLU A 93 -0.54 16.07 -2.64
CA GLU A 93 0.73 15.50 -2.19
C GLU A 93 0.62 14.64 -0.92
N GLN A 94 -0.54 14.64 -0.25
CA GLN A 94 -0.76 13.85 0.95
C GLN A 94 -1.12 12.40 0.62
N TYR A 95 -1.25 11.58 1.64
CA TYR A 95 -1.68 10.20 1.56
C TYR A 95 -2.94 10.00 2.38
N ILE A 96 -3.84 9.15 1.88
CA ILE A 96 -4.86 8.52 2.69
C ILE A 96 -4.36 7.13 3.00
N SER A 97 -4.16 6.85 4.27
CA SER A 97 -3.67 5.58 4.77
C SER A 97 -4.79 4.85 5.50
N LEU A 98 -4.83 3.53 5.36
CA LEU A 98 -5.70 2.69 6.17
C LEU A 98 -5.08 1.31 6.31
N ARG A 99 -5.51 0.57 7.32
CA ARG A 99 -5.17 -0.82 7.50
C ARG A 99 -6.32 -1.69 7.05
N LEU A 100 -6.02 -2.70 6.25
CA LEU A 100 -6.99 -3.61 5.67
C LEU A 100 -6.53 -5.04 5.82
N LYS A 101 -7.38 -5.88 6.37
CA LYS A 101 -7.25 -7.34 6.34
C LYS A 101 -8.41 -7.90 5.53
N GLY A 102 -8.12 -8.86 4.66
CA GLY A 102 -9.11 -9.50 3.81
C GLY A 102 -9.37 -10.97 4.16
N ASP A 103 -9.89 -11.70 3.18
CA ASP A 103 -10.35 -13.08 3.34
C ASP A 103 -9.87 -13.93 2.14
N PRO A 104 -9.32 -15.14 2.36
CA PRO A 104 -9.03 -16.09 1.29
C PRO A 104 -10.20 -16.40 0.36
N ALA A 105 -11.46 -16.24 0.81
CA ALA A 105 -12.64 -16.41 -0.03
C ALA A 105 -12.65 -15.50 -1.28
N PHE A 106 -11.97 -14.35 -1.23
CA PHE A 106 -11.84 -13.46 -2.38
C PHE A 106 -11.00 -14.02 -3.54
N GLU A 107 -10.30 -15.15 -3.38
CA GLU A 107 -9.68 -15.88 -4.50
C GLU A 107 -10.72 -16.42 -5.50
N ALA A 108 -11.98 -16.58 -5.08
CA ALA A 108 -13.06 -16.98 -5.99
C ALA A 108 -13.50 -15.86 -6.95
N ALA A 109 -13.21 -14.59 -6.64
CA ALA A 109 -13.69 -13.43 -7.37
C ALA A 109 -12.71 -12.95 -8.44
N ASP A 110 -13.21 -12.66 -9.64
CA ASP A 110 -12.44 -12.03 -10.73
C ASP A 110 -12.31 -10.51 -10.56
N PHE A 111 -13.06 -9.93 -9.61
CA PHE A 111 -13.01 -8.54 -9.23
C PHE A 111 -13.37 -8.40 -7.75
N ARG A 112 -12.44 -7.88 -6.94
CA ARG A 112 -12.55 -7.81 -5.47
C ARG A 112 -12.15 -6.45 -4.92
N ASN A 113 -12.40 -5.40 -5.70
CA ASN A 113 -11.95 -4.07 -5.30
C ASN A 113 -12.76 -3.56 -4.12
N ILE A 114 -12.02 -3.01 -3.15
CA ILE A 114 -12.55 -2.14 -2.12
C ILE A 114 -12.30 -0.69 -2.54
N TYR A 115 -13.24 0.17 -2.23
CA TYR A 115 -13.12 1.59 -2.46
C TYR A 115 -13.44 2.37 -1.19
N LEU A 116 -12.58 3.32 -0.85
CA LEU A 116 -12.86 4.37 0.11
C LEU A 116 -13.43 5.56 -0.65
N TYR A 117 -14.65 5.94 -0.31
CA TYR A 117 -15.34 7.12 -0.83
C TYR A 117 -15.24 8.24 0.19
N VAL A 118 -15.03 9.45 -0.30
CA VAL A 118 -15.14 10.70 0.47
C VAL A 118 -16.20 11.58 -0.17
N TYR A 119 -16.95 12.29 0.65
CA TYR A 119 -18.00 13.21 0.20
C TYR A 119 -17.77 14.60 0.77
N ASP A 120 -18.18 15.60 0.01
CA ASP A 120 -18.44 16.94 0.54
C ASP A 120 -19.89 17.09 1.07
N ASP A 121 -20.22 18.24 1.66
CA ASP A 121 -21.57 18.50 2.20
C ASP A 121 -22.66 18.60 1.12
N TRP A 122 -22.28 18.74 -0.16
CA TRP A 122 -23.22 18.78 -1.28
C TRP A 122 -23.53 17.37 -1.82
N GLY A 123 -22.82 16.36 -1.33
CA GLY A 123 -22.97 14.96 -1.72
C GLY A 123 -22.20 14.60 -2.99
N ASP A 124 -21.32 15.49 -3.46
CA ASP A 124 -20.35 15.17 -4.51
C ASP A 124 -19.20 14.35 -3.89
N PHE A 125 -18.62 13.45 -4.68
CA PHE A 125 -17.72 12.43 -4.14
C PHE A 125 -16.61 12.03 -5.09
N ALA A 126 -15.52 11.56 -4.47
CA ALA A 126 -14.36 10.96 -5.07
C ALA A 126 -14.06 9.65 -4.34
N ARG A 127 -13.26 8.79 -4.97
CA ARG A 127 -12.89 7.52 -4.36
C ARG A 127 -11.49 7.09 -4.73
N TRP A 128 -10.89 6.33 -3.83
CA TRP A 128 -9.68 5.54 -4.08
C TRP A 128 -10.03 4.08 -3.93
N GLY A 129 -9.31 3.20 -4.62
CA GLY A 129 -9.57 1.79 -4.49
C GLY A 129 -8.38 0.93 -4.80
N THR A 130 -8.41 -0.27 -4.24
CA THR A 130 -7.42 -1.32 -4.45
C THR A 130 -8.14 -2.67 -4.41
N GLN A 131 -7.44 -3.75 -4.73
CA GLN A 131 -7.95 -5.10 -4.50
C GLN A 131 -7.88 -5.43 -3.00
N VAL A 132 -8.95 -6.00 -2.45
CA VAL A 132 -8.88 -6.59 -1.11
C VAL A 132 -7.85 -7.73 -1.11
N PRO A 133 -7.00 -7.82 -0.09
CA PRO A 133 -6.11 -8.96 0.08
C PRO A 133 -6.89 -10.26 0.16
N ALA A 134 -6.50 -11.28 -0.59
CA ALA A 134 -7.07 -12.62 -0.43
C ALA A 134 -6.30 -13.45 0.61
N THR A 135 -5.84 -12.77 1.66
CA THR A 135 -5.07 -13.34 2.77
C THR A 135 -5.71 -12.89 4.08
N ASP A 136 -5.46 -13.65 5.13
CA ASP A 136 -5.91 -13.35 6.49
C ASP A 136 -4.92 -12.45 7.26
N GLY A 137 -4.05 -11.73 6.55
CA GLY A 137 -3.06 -10.82 7.13
C GLY A 137 -3.46 -9.35 6.95
N TRP A 138 -3.13 -8.53 7.94
CA TRP A 138 -3.22 -7.07 7.83
C TRP A 138 -2.23 -6.52 6.83
N GLN A 139 -2.68 -5.53 6.05
CA GLN A 139 -1.86 -4.76 5.14
C GLN A 139 -2.12 -3.28 5.33
N VAL A 140 -1.07 -2.48 5.22
CA VAL A 140 -1.20 -1.02 5.11
C VAL A 140 -1.46 -0.67 3.65
N ILE A 141 -2.52 0.08 3.42
CA ILE A 141 -2.86 0.65 2.11
C ILE A 141 -2.59 2.16 2.19
N ASN A 142 -1.85 2.68 1.21
CA ASN A 142 -1.60 4.10 1.04
C ASN A 142 -2.11 4.54 -0.32
N PHE A 143 -3.05 5.48 -0.34
CA PHE A 143 -3.52 6.14 -1.55
C PHE A 143 -2.90 7.53 -1.64
N GLY A 144 -2.38 7.91 -2.81
CA GLY A 144 -1.99 9.30 -3.05
C GLY A 144 -3.21 10.21 -3.09
N GLY A 145 -3.15 11.36 -2.43
CA GLY A 145 -4.24 12.32 -2.32
C GLY A 145 -4.70 12.84 -3.69
N GLY A 146 -3.80 12.91 -4.68
CA GLY A 146 -4.11 13.25 -6.07
C GLY A 146 -4.61 12.09 -6.94
N ASP A 147 -4.55 10.84 -6.48
CA ASP A 147 -4.81 9.63 -7.30
C ASP A 147 -6.27 9.15 -7.24
N PHE A 148 -7.19 10.05 -6.92
CA PHE A 148 -8.61 9.70 -6.83
C PHE A 148 -9.26 9.51 -8.20
N GLN A 149 -10.30 8.70 -8.19
CA GLN A 149 -11.15 8.46 -9.34
C GLN A 149 -12.43 9.28 -9.22
N PHE A 150 -12.83 9.88 -10.34
CA PHE A 150 -14.19 10.39 -10.54
C PHE A 150 -15.05 9.31 -11.19
N PRO A 151 -15.92 8.63 -10.44
CA PRO A 151 -16.80 7.64 -11.01
C PRO A 151 -17.88 8.32 -11.88
N TRP A 152 -18.35 7.60 -12.90
CA TRP A 152 -19.31 8.10 -13.90
C TRP A 152 -20.64 8.60 -13.32
N ASN A 153 -20.96 8.23 -12.08
CA ASN A 153 -22.18 8.59 -11.37
C ASN A 153 -21.98 9.75 -10.37
N ALA A 154 -20.83 10.43 -10.36
CA ALA A 154 -20.65 11.67 -9.62
C ALA A 154 -21.57 12.77 -10.19
N SER A 155 -22.26 13.51 -9.31
CA SER A 155 -23.22 14.56 -9.68
C SER A 155 -22.57 15.91 -10.03
N GLY A 156 -21.32 16.12 -9.61
CA GLY A 156 -20.61 17.40 -9.69
C GLY A 156 -19.11 17.23 -9.45
N GLU A 157 -18.42 18.37 -9.36
CA GLU A 157 -17.00 18.44 -9.02
C GLU A 157 -16.88 18.53 -7.50
N ILE A 158 -16.24 17.55 -6.88
CA ILE A 158 -16.02 17.51 -5.44
C ILE A 158 -15.10 18.65 -4.98
N ASP A 159 -15.42 19.28 -3.85
CA ASP A 159 -14.50 20.19 -3.17
C ASP A 159 -13.57 19.43 -2.22
N MET A 160 -12.36 19.10 -2.68
CA MET A 160 -11.33 18.41 -1.90
C MET A 160 -10.82 19.20 -0.68
N THR A 161 -11.20 20.48 -0.55
CA THR A 161 -10.88 21.32 0.61
C THR A 161 -11.98 21.30 1.68
N TYR A 162 -13.09 20.62 1.40
CA TYR A 162 -14.30 20.65 2.21
C TYR A 162 -15.02 19.28 2.20
N LEU A 163 -14.39 18.29 2.83
CA LEU A 163 -14.89 16.92 2.95
C LEU A 163 -15.52 16.69 4.31
N SER A 164 -16.60 15.93 4.38
CA SER A 164 -17.40 15.78 5.61
C SER A 164 -17.87 14.35 5.90
N LYS A 165 -17.63 13.39 5.01
CA LYS A 165 -18.14 12.03 5.18
C LYS A 165 -17.31 11.02 4.41
N ILE A 166 -17.24 9.80 4.94
CA ILE A 166 -16.62 8.65 4.28
C ILE A 166 -17.60 7.49 4.10
N ALA A 167 -17.31 6.61 3.14
CA ALA A 167 -17.99 5.33 2.98
C ALA A 167 -17.04 4.29 2.39
N ILE A 168 -17.31 3.02 2.68
CA ILE A 168 -16.54 1.89 2.16
C ILE A 168 -17.45 1.09 1.23
N PHE A 169 -16.96 0.78 0.03
CA PHE A 169 -17.66 0.00 -0.98
C PHE A 169 -16.83 -1.23 -1.35
N GLN A 170 -17.38 -2.42 -1.12
CA GLN A 170 -16.81 -3.68 -1.55
C GLN A 170 -17.54 -4.22 -2.77
N TYR A 171 -16.78 -4.54 -3.82
CA TYR A 171 -17.27 -5.25 -4.98
C TYR A 171 -17.00 -6.75 -4.86
N GLY A 172 -18.00 -7.56 -5.20
CA GLY A 172 -17.93 -9.02 -5.04
C GLY A 172 -17.35 -9.77 -6.24
N SER A 173 -17.67 -9.37 -7.47
CA SER A 173 -17.19 -10.02 -8.68
C SER A 173 -17.69 -9.25 -9.90
N GLN A 174 -16.96 -9.26 -11.00
CA GLN A 174 -17.41 -8.72 -12.28
C GLN A 174 -18.29 -9.74 -12.99
N ALA A 175 -17.96 -11.03 -12.92
CA ALA A 175 -18.79 -12.10 -13.42
C ALA A 175 -19.84 -12.58 -12.38
N ALA A 176 -20.90 -13.23 -12.84
CA ALA A 176 -21.73 -14.03 -11.95
C ALA A 176 -20.97 -15.34 -11.65
N ILE A 177 -20.53 -15.49 -10.40
CA ILE A 177 -19.82 -16.67 -9.88
C ILE A 177 -20.67 -17.38 -8.82
N ASP A 178 -20.19 -18.51 -8.31
CA ASP A 178 -20.84 -19.18 -7.19
C ASP A 178 -20.93 -18.24 -5.97
N PRO A 179 -22.04 -18.26 -5.20
CA PRO A 179 -22.16 -17.41 -4.02
C PRO A 179 -21.07 -17.71 -3.00
N TYR A 180 -20.59 -16.66 -2.33
CA TYR A 180 -19.59 -16.78 -1.29
C TYR A 180 -19.78 -15.72 -0.22
N GLU A 181 -19.22 -15.99 0.96
CA GLU A 181 -19.13 -15.05 2.07
C GLU A 181 -17.67 -14.75 2.33
N ALA A 182 -17.39 -13.54 2.79
CA ALA A 182 -16.04 -13.08 3.12
C ALA A 182 -16.10 -12.08 4.27
N THR A 183 -15.04 -12.03 5.07
CA THR A 183 -14.89 -11.06 6.15
C THR A 183 -13.71 -10.14 5.88
N ILE A 184 -13.91 -8.83 5.97
CA ILE A 184 -12.81 -7.85 5.94
C ILE A 184 -12.71 -7.12 7.28
N TYR A 185 -11.53 -6.61 7.58
CA TYR A 185 -11.30 -5.71 8.72
C TYR A 185 -10.68 -4.42 8.20
N VAL A 186 -11.19 -3.29 8.65
CA VAL A 186 -10.70 -1.95 8.30
C VAL A 186 -10.37 -1.21 9.58
N ASP A 187 -9.23 -0.52 9.59
CA ASP A 187 -8.75 0.21 10.74
C ASP A 187 -7.89 1.42 10.34
N ASP A 188 -7.71 2.38 11.27
CA ASP A 188 -6.82 3.53 11.20
C ASP A 188 -6.88 4.30 9.86
N ILE A 189 -8.05 4.82 9.50
CA ILE A 189 -8.20 5.68 8.32
C ILE A 189 -7.62 7.06 8.65
N GLU A 190 -6.54 7.42 7.99
CA GLU A 190 -5.74 8.60 8.30
C GLU A 190 -5.38 9.41 7.05
N ILE A 191 -5.19 10.71 7.23
CA ILE A 191 -4.51 11.58 6.26
C ILE A 191 -3.12 11.88 6.76
N ARG A 192 -2.12 11.74 5.89
CA ARG A 192 -0.71 11.83 6.26
C ARG A 192 0.10 12.59 5.22
N ASP A 193 1.10 13.34 5.66
CA ASP A 193 2.10 13.95 4.75
C ASP A 193 3.09 12.93 4.18
N GLU A 194 3.24 11.77 4.85
CA GLU A 194 4.08 10.65 4.44
C GLU A 194 3.29 9.33 4.53
N PRO A 195 3.55 8.35 3.63
CA PRO A 195 2.81 7.09 3.66
C PRO A 195 2.98 6.38 5.02
N LEU A 196 1.91 5.72 5.47
CA LEU A 196 1.98 4.84 6.63
C LEU A 196 2.85 3.63 6.30
N ILE A 197 3.78 3.32 7.19
CA ILE A 197 4.71 2.22 7.05
C ILE A 197 4.72 1.43 8.36
N ASP A 198 4.02 0.30 8.39
CA ASP A 198 4.16 -0.70 9.45
C ASP A 198 5.27 -1.67 9.09
N PHE A 199 6.51 -1.25 9.32
CA PHE A 199 7.53 -2.25 9.61
C PHE A 199 7.57 -2.36 11.13
N ALA A 200 7.39 -3.57 11.65
CA ALA A 200 8.11 -3.91 12.87
C ALA A 200 9.56 -3.47 12.63
N ALA A 201 10.16 -2.69 13.55
CA ALA A 201 11.57 -2.34 13.43
C ALA A 201 12.30 -3.63 13.06
N PRO A 202 12.97 -3.69 11.88
CA PRO A 202 13.36 -4.97 11.31
C PRO A 202 14.12 -5.72 12.40
N SER A 203 13.63 -6.91 12.75
CA SER A 203 14.45 -7.87 13.48
C SER A 203 15.79 -7.88 12.76
N ALA A 204 16.90 -7.79 13.51
CA ALA A 204 18.23 -7.76 12.89
C ALA A 204 18.26 -8.86 11.81
N PRO A 205 18.50 -8.51 10.54
CA PRO A 205 18.30 -9.43 9.43
C PRO A 205 19.05 -10.71 9.76
N LEU A 206 18.35 -11.86 9.70
CA LEU A 206 18.99 -13.15 9.93
C LEU A 206 20.15 -13.35 8.94
N SER A 207 19.99 -12.79 7.73
CA SER A 207 20.99 -12.66 6.69
C SER A 207 20.65 -11.48 5.77
N VAL A 208 21.61 -10.60 5.50
CA VAL A 208 21.52 -9.61 4.40
C VAL A 208 21.96 -10.31 3.12
N ILE A 209 21.15 -10.23 2.06
CA ILE A 209 21.50 -10.80 0.75
C ILE A 209 22.39 -9.81 0.00
N ASP A 210 21.96 -8.56 -0.11
CA ASP A 210 22.73 -7.44 -0.64
C ASP A 210 22.11 -6.14 -0.09
N ASP A 211 22.94 -5.25 0.47
CA ASP A 211 22.55 -3.91 0.91
C ASP A 211 23.11 -2.81 0.01
N PHE A 212 23.85 -3.19 -1.03
CA PHE A 212 24.53 -2.35 -2.03
C PHE A 212 25.66 -1.48 -1.50
N GLU A 213 26.07 -1.61 -0.24
CA GLU A 213 27.08 -0.73 0.38
C GLU A 213 28.52 -1.12 0.00
N GLU A 214 28.74 -2.36 -0.46
CA GLU A 214 30.07 -2.87 -0.78
C GLU A 214 30.61 -2.39 -2.13
N TYR A 215 29.75 -1.78 -2.97
CA TYR A 215 30.14 -1.33 -4.31
C TYR A 215 30.78 0.06 -4.24
N PRO A 216 32.06 0.22 -4.64
CA PRO A 216 32.74 1.51 -4.53
C PRO A 216 32.21 2.58 -5.51
N ASN A 217 31.50 2.16 -6.58
CA ASN A 217 30.90 3.02 -7.59
C ASN A 217 29.97 2.21 -8.51
N SER A 218 29.18 2.92 -9.33
CA SER A 218 28.27 2.30 -10.30
C SER A 218 28.97 1.42 -11.34
N GLU A 219 30.25 1.62 -11.65
CA GLU A 219 30.96 0.72 -12.58
C GLU A 219 31.17 -0.66 -11.95
N ALA A 220 31.63 -0.70 -10.69
CA ALA A 220 31.80 -1.95 -9.94
C ALA A 220 30.47 -2.70 -9.74
N LEU A 221 29.37 -1.98 -9.48
CA LEU A 221 28.03 -2.59 -9.40
C LEU A 221 27.62 -3.21 -10.74
N ARG A 222 27.82 -2.51 -11.86
CA ARG A 222 27.47 -3.03 -13.20
C ARG A 222 28.34 -4.20 -13.63
N ASP A 223 29.59 -4.26 -13.18
CA ASP A 223 30.49 -5.39 -13.44
C ASP A 223 30.11 -6.63 -12.63
N TYR A 224 29.48 -6.45 -11.47
CA TYR A 224 28.99 -7.53 -10.62
C TYR A 224 27.70 -8.14 -11.16
N TYR A 225 26.74 -7.29 -11.55
CA TYR A 225 25.44 -7.72 -12.04
C TYR A 225 25.43 -8.04 -13.54
N SER A 226 24.73 -9.10 -13.91
CA SER A 226 24.38 -9.44 -15.29
C SER A 226 23.01 -8.86 -15.67
N TYR A 227 22.79 -8.62 -16.96
CA TYR A 227 21.56 -8.01 -17.47
C TYR A 227 20.81 -9.01 -18.33
N GLU A 228 19.52 -9.15 -18.06
CA GLU A 228 18.59 -9.90 -18.90
C GLU A 228 17.40 -9.01 -19.22
N ASN A 229 17.08 -8.88 -20.50
CA ASN A 229 16.02 -8.00 -20.98
C ASN A 229 15.10 -8.79 -21.91
N SER A 230 13.88 -8.29 -22.10
CA SER A 230 12.94 -8.83 -23.08
C SER A 230 13.53 -8.85 -24.49
N TRP A 231 12.94 -9.68 -25.36
CA TRP A 231 13.34 -9.75 -26.77
C TRP A 231 13.10 -8.43 -27.52
N HIS A 232 12.08 -7.67 -27.12
CA HIS A 232 11.97 -6.26 -27.50
C HIS A 232 13.07 -5.47 -26.77
N PRO A 233 13.82 -4.58 -27.46
CA PRO A 233 15.13 -4.08 -27.01
C PRO A 233 15.00 -3.08 -25.84
N SER A 234 14.51 -3.56 -24.70
CA SER A 234 14.61 -2.85 -23.44
C SER A 234 16.07 -2.69 -23.09
N VAL A 235 16.42 -1.52 -22.59
CA VAL A 235 17.76 -1.22 -22.10
C VAL A 235 17.65 -1.03 -20.61
N THR A 236 18.37 -1.87 -19.86
CA THR A 236 18.47 -1.76 -18.41
C THR A 236 19.87 -1.25 -18.06
N VAL A 237 19.93 -0.23 -17.22
CA VAL A 237 21.18 0.30 -16.66
C VAL A 237 21.09 0.29 -15.15
N ALA A 238 22.04 -0.38 -14.51
CA ALA A 238 22.18 -0.34 -13.06
C ALA A 238 23.14 0.77 -12.63
N SER A 239 22.85 1.42 -11.52
CA SER A 239 23.75 2.38 -10.89
C SER A 239 23.55 2.44 -9.38
N ILE A 240 24.54 2.99 -8.69
CA ILE A 240 24.43 3.35 -7.27
C ILE A 240 23.74 4.71 -7.17
N GLU A 241 22.75 4.79 -6.29
CA GLU A 241 22.09 6.03 -5.91
C GLU A 241 22.13 6.22 -4.39
N SER A 242 22.09 7.49 -3.95
CA SER A 242 22.15 7.89 -2.54
C SER A 242 21.22 9.10 -2.31
N PRO A 243 20.61 9.24 -1.12
CA PRO A 243 20.68 8.35 0.04
C PRO A 243 19.65 7.19 -0.02
N ALA A 244 19.92 6.10 0.70
CA ALA A 244 19.00 4.98 0.85
C ALA A 244 18.33 4.95 2.24
N PRO A 245 17.12 4.38 2.39
CA PRO A 245 16.45 4.29 3.69
C PRO A 245 17.15 3.40 4.72
N GLN A 246 18.06 2.52 4.30
CA GLN A 246 18.78 1.57 5.17
C GLN A 246 20.29 1.81 5.26
N GLY A 247 20.82 2.80 4.53
CA GLY A 247 22.26 2.99 4.38
C GLY A 247 22.61 4.19 3.49
N GLU A 248 23.84 4.25 3.00
CA GLU A 248 24.28 5.33 2.12
C GLU A 248 23.91 5.05 0.66
N GLN A 249 23.77 3.79 0.26
CA GLN A 249 23.66 3.37 -1.13
C GLN A 249 22.45 2.49 -1.40
N CYS A 250 21.90 2.60 -2.61
CA CYS A 250 20.92 1.65 -3.15
C CYS A 250 21.19 1.37 -4.63
N LEU A 251 20.62 0.27 -5.11
CA LEU A 251 20.51 -0.01 -6.54
C LEU A 251 19.42 0.86 -7.16
N ARG A 252 19.80 1.65 -8.16
CA ARG A 252 18.90 2.29 -9.12
C ARG A 252 18.90 1.49 -10.42
N LEU A 253 17.71 1.17 -10.91
CA LEU A 253 17.49 0.58 -12.22
C LEU A 253 16.80 1.59 -13.13
N ASP A 254 17.52 2.05 -14.15
CA ASP A 254 16.92 2.78 -15.26
C ASP A 254 16.56 1.76 -16.35
N ILE A 255 15.27 1.65 -16.67
CA ILE A 255 14.77 0.70 -17.68
C ILE A 255 14.02 1.47 -18.76
N ASP A 256 14.55 1.42 -19.98
CA ASP A 256 13.88 1.92 -21.16
C ASP A 256 12.91 0.85 -21.68
N PHE A 257 11.61 1.02 -21.46
CA PHE A 257 10.57 0.11 -21.98
C PHE A 257 10.16 0.48 -23.41
N PRO A 258 10.47 -0.32 -24.44
CA PRO A 258 10.01 -0.06 -25.80
C PRO A 258 8.51 -0.34 -25.94
N SER A 259 7.88 0.26 -26.96
CA SER A 259 6.54 -0.14 -27.36
C SER A 259 6.53 -1.59 -27.86
N GLY A 260 5.53 -2.37 -27.44
CA GLY A 260 5.45 -3.78 -27.77
C GLY A 260 4.73 -4.59 -26.70
N GLN A 261 4.73 -5.91 -26.87
CA GLN A 261 4.08 -6.81 -25.92
C GLN A 261 5.08 -7.22 -24.83
N TYR A 262 4.75 -6.88 -23.58
CA TYR A 262 5.51 -7.25 -22.36
C TYR A 262 7.00 -6.89 -22.38
N PRO A 263 7.37 -5.61 -22.55
CA PRO A 263 8.76 -5.20 -22.36
C PRO A 263 9.17 -5.40 -20.90
N TRP A 264 10.34 -5.97 -20.67
CA TRP A 264 10.91 -6.11 -19.32
C TRP A 264 12.43 -5.92 -19.34
N GLY A 265 12.95 -5.54 -18.18
CA GLY A 265 14.38 -5.37 -17.92
C GLY A 265 14.71 -5.88 -16.53
N SER A 266 15.91 -6.42 -16.36
CA SER A 266 16.32 -6.99 -15.09
C SER A 266 17.83 -6.93 -14.88
N VAL A 267 18.22 -7.04 -13.62
CA VAL A 267 19.58 -7.37 -13.22
C VAL A 267 19.56 -8.68 -12.47
N ARG A 268 20.62 -9.46 -12.64
CA ARG A 268 20.82 -10.74 -11.98
C ARG A 268 22.22 -10.80 -11.37
N SER A 269 22.27 -11.06 -10.06
CA SER A 269 23.53 -11.27 -9.34
C SER A 269 24.25 -12.53 -9.83
N PRO A 270 25.56 -12.65 -9.63
CA PRO A 270 26.25 -13.93 -9.76
C PRO A 270 25.72 -14.92 -8.70
N VAL A 271 26.13 -16.19 -8.81
CA VAL A 271 25.82 -17.18 -7.78
C VAL A 271 26.37 -16.71 -6.43
N LEU A 272 25.47 -16.44 -5.49
CA LEU A 272 25.79 -16.00 -4.14
C LEU A 272 26.20 -17.21 -3.27
N GLU A 273 26.79 -16.93 -2.11
CA GLU A 273 26.94 -17.97 -1.08
C GLU A 273 25.55 -18.53 -0.70
N PRO A 274 25.42 -19.85 -0.46
CA PRO A 274 24.14 -20.45 -0.15
C PRO A 274 23.47 -19.80 1.07
N PHE A 275 22.25 -19.32 0.88
CA PHE A 275 21.38 -18.84 1.94
C PHE A 275 20.11 -19.69 1.98
N SER A 276 19.46 -19.75 3.15
CA SER A 276 18.19 -20.45 3.33
C SER A 276 17.09 -19.46 3.65
N LEU A 277 16.00 -19.54 2.89
CA LEU A 277 14.73 -18.96 3.31
C LEU A 277 14.09 -19.94 4.30
N PRO A 278 13.92 -19.59 5.59
CA PRO A 278 13.26 -20.48 6.53
C PRO A 278 11.79 -20.67 6.15
N ASP A 279 11.17 -21.76 6.64
CA ASP A 279 9.77 -22.10 6.32
C ASP A 279 8.77 -20.98 6.66
N GLU A 280 9.10 -20.15 7.66
CA GLU A 280 8.34 -18.96 8.08
C GLU A 280 9.13 -17.66 7.83
N GLY A 281 10.11 -17.69 6.92
CA GLY A 281 10.94 -16.55 6.58
C GLY A 281 10.20 -15.49 5.78
N VAL A 282 10.31 -14.24 6.22
CA VAL A 282 9.82 -13.09 5.45
C VAL A 282 10.99 -12.46 4.70
N ILE A 283 10.80 -12.25 3.40
CA ILE A 283 11.73 -11.46 2.58
C ILE A 283 11.28 -10.02 2.65
N THR A 284 12.16 -9.14 3.11
CA THR A 284 11.90 -7.71 3.15
C THR A 284 12.77 -7.02 2.12
N LEU A 285 12.16 -6.21 1.26
CA LEU A 285 12.84 -5.30 0.35
C LEU A 285 12.21 -3.91 0.48
N LYS A 286 13.05 -2.87 0.37
CA LYS A 286 12.59 -1.48 0.32
C LYS A 286 12.78 -0.99 -1.11
N MET A 287 11.72 -0.49 -1.71
CA MET A 287 11.74 -0.02 -3.10
C MET A 287 11.04 1.33 -3.23
N LYS A 288 11.50 2.10 -4.21
CA LYS A 288 10.86 3.34 -4.66
C LYS A 288 10.77 3.29 -6.18
N GLY A 289 9.58 3.58 -6.71
CA GLY A 289 9.34 3.67 -8.14
C GLY A 289 9.44 5.11 -8.68
N ASP A 290 9.54 5.23 -9.99
CA ASP A 290 9.33 6.50 -10.70
C ASP A 290 7.83 6.78 -10.81
N ALA A 291 7.37 7.96 -10.37
CA ALA A 291 5.98 8.38 -10.46
C ALA A 291 5.48 8.41 -11.92
N GLY A 292 6.38 8.63 -12.88
CA GLY A 292 6.07 8.58 -14.32
C GLY A 292 5.68 7.19 -14.82
N LEU A 293 5.94 6.12 -14.05
CA LEU A 293 5.43 4.78 -14.38
C LEU A 293 3.91 4.71 -14.27
N THR A 294 3.26 5.54 -13.44
CA THR A 294 1.80 5.50 -13.22
C THR A 294 1.01 5.72 -14.52
N GLU A 295 1.50 6.55 -15.44
CA GLU A 295 0.82 6.84 -16.70
C GLU A 295 0.93 5.71 -17.74
N VAL A 296 1.91 4.81 -17.56
CA VAL A 296 2.22 3.72 -18.49
C VAL A 296 1.98 2.34 -17.90
N ALA A 297 1.83 2.25 -16.57
CA ALA A 297 1.55 1.02 -15.85
C ALA A 297 0.08 0.62 -16.03
N ASP A 298 -0.14 -0.56 -16.58
CA ASP A 298 -1.45 -1.22 -16.58
C ASP A 298 -1.59 -2.15 -15.36
N SER A 299 -2.74 -2.81 -15.25
CA SER A 299 -3.02 -3.80 -14.20
C SER A 299 -2.10 -5.04 -14.23
N GLY A 300 -1.18 -5.14 -15.19
CA GLY A 300 -0.20 -6.21 -15.33
C GLY A 300 1.26 -5.79 -15.09
N THR A 301 1.52 -4.52 -14.74
CA THR A 301 2.86 -4.03 -14.44
C THR A 301 3.31 -4.56 -13.08
N ASN A 302 4.36 -5.39 -13.08
CA ASN A 302 4.79 -6.13 -11.89
C ASN A 302 6.31 -6.02 -11.69
N PHE A 303 6.73 -6.00 -10.43
CA PHE A 303 8.11 -6.23 -10.01
C PHE A 303 8.27 -7.69 -9.56
N TRP A 304 9.34 -8.34 -10.01
CA TRP A 304 9.65 -9.72 -9.65
C TRP A 304 11.01 -9.79 -8.95
N LEU A 305 11.02 -10.35 -7.74
CA LEU A 305 12.24 -10.81 -7.09
C LEU A 305 12.32 -12.34 -7.25
N SER A 306 13.32 -12.80 -8.00
CA SER A 306 13.48 -14.21 -8.35
C SER A 306 14.71 -14.81 -7.67
N PHE A 307 14.53 -16.01 -7.12
CA PHE A 307 15.62 -16.83 -6.58
C PHE A 307 15.86 -18.02 -7.51
N TYR A 308 17.12 -18.26 -7.84
CA TYR A 308 17.54 -19.34 -8.75
C TYR A 308 18.39 -20.37 -7.99
N ASP A 309 18.22 -21.64 -8.31
CA ASP A 309 19.02 -22.77 -7.81
C ASP A 309 20.27 -23.07 -8.67
#